data_AF-A0A7K2MJK7-F1
#
_entry.id   AF-A0A7K2MJK7-F1
#
_cell.length_a   1.000
_cell.length_b   1.000
_cell.length_c   1.000
_cell.angle_alpha   90.00
_cell.angle_beta   90.00
_cell.angle_gamma   90.00
#
_symmetry.space_group_name_H-M   'P 1'
#
loop_
_entity.id
_entity.type
_entity.pdbx_description
1 polymer ?
#
loop_
_entity_poly.entity_id
_entity_poly.type
_entity_poly.pdbx_seq_one_letter_code
_entity_poly.pdbx_strand_id
1 'polypeptide(L)'
;ADNTHEVAQRIAPESRIVYVDNDPIVLAHAEALLTSTPEGRTDYLDEDLRNVDTILEHAARTLDFGEPVALMLLGVVIFVEEDDEAYGLVRRLVDALPAGSHLVLSHTVTRPDMPDVDAAVAFWNEHGTPKLTQRTPEAVTR
;
A
#
# COMPACT_ATOMS: atom_id res chain seq x y z
N ALA A 1 15.50 -9.86 -1.75
CA ALA A 1 14.08 -9.99 -2.12
C ALA A 1 13.85 -9.00 -3.25
N ASP A 2 13.04 -9.37 -4.23
CA ASP A 2 12.78 -8.52 -5.42
C ASP A 2 11.69 -7.50 -5.09
N ASN A 3 11.84 -6.27 -5.58
CA ASN A 3 10.84 -5.21 -5.51
C ASN A 3 9.66 -5.50 -6.45
N THR A 4 8.47 -4.95 -6.15
CA THR A 4 7.26 -5.14 -6.97
C THR A 4 7.48 -4.86 -8.47
N HIS A 5 8.16 -3.76 -8.81
CA HIS A 5 8.43 -3.41 -10.20
C HIS A 5 9.36 -4.42 -10.89
N GLU A 6 10.36 -4.96 -10.20
CA GLU A 6 11.27 -5.96 -10.77
C GLU A 6 10.52 -7.26 -11.11
N VAL A 7 9.58 -7.67 -10.26
CA VAL A 7 8.74 -8.86 -10.50
C VAL A 7 7.79 -8.60 -11.67
N ALA A 8 7.12 -7.45 -11.70
CA ALA A 8 6.19 -7.09 -12.77
C ALA A 8 6.90 -6.95 -14.12
N GLN A 9 8.00 -6.20 -14.17
CA GLN A 9 8.74 -5.89 -15.39
C GLN A 9 9.51 -7.09 -15.96
N ARG A 10 9.79 -8.11 -15.14
CA ARG A 10 10.31 -9.39 -15.64
C ARG A 10 9.29 -10.14 -16.49
N ILE A 11 8.00 -9.97 -16.21
CA ILE A 11 6.89 -10.60 -16.94
C ILE A 11 6.45 -9.71 -18.10
N ALA A 12 6.31 -8.40 -17.85
CA ALA A 12 5.84 -7.39 -18.79
C ALA A 12 6.70 -6.12 -18.64
N PRO A 13 7.81 -5.97 -19.41
CA PRO A 13 8.81 -4.91 -19.23
C PRO A 13 8.25 -3.48 -19.26
N GLU A 14 7.12 -3.25 -19.91
CA GLU A 14 6.42 -1.97 -20.00
C GLU A 14 5.63 -1.59 -18.74
N SER A 15 5.57 -2.48 -17.73
CA SER A 15 4.82 -2.27 -16.50
C SER A 15 5.22 -0.97 -15.80
N ARG A 16 4.21 -0.24 -15.32
CA ARG A 16 4.37 1.04 -14.62
C ARG A 16 3.96 0.92 -13.17
N ILE A 17 4.79 1.42 -12.27
CA ILE A 17 4.60 1.28 -10.83
C ILE A 17 4.78 2.65 -10.17
N VAL A 18 3.87 3.00 -9.27
CA VAL A 18 4.00 4.14 -8.36
C VAL A 18 4.07 3.60 -6.93
N TYR A 19 5.17 3.88 -6.26
CA TYR A 19 5.36 3.58 -4.85
C TYR A 19 4.94 4.80 -4.02
N VAL A 20 4.32 4.56 -2.86
CA VAL A 20 3.89 5.61 -1.93
C VAL A 20 4.28 5.19 -0.53
N ASP A 21 5.06 6.00 0.15
CA ASP A 21 5.47 5.79 1.54
C ASP A 21 5.88 7.13 2.15
N ASN A 22 5.62 7.34 3.44
CA ASN A 22 5.97 8.57 4.17
C ASN A 22 7.11 8.38 5.18
N ASP A 23 7.78 7.22 5.18
CA ASP A 23 8.96 6.98 5.98
C ASP A 23 10.20 7.59 5.28
N PRO A 24 10.90 8.57 5.93
CA PRO A 24 12.10 9.17 5.36
C PRO A 24 13.24 8.17 5.12
N ILE A 25 13.25 7.03 5.80
CA ILE A 25 14.22 5.95 5.56
C ILE A 25 13.94 5.29 4.20
N VAL A 26 12.67 5.06 3.86
CA VAL A 26 12.29 4.48 2.57
C VAL A 26 12.68 5.42 1.44
N LEU A 27 12.41 6.71 1.58
CA LEU A 27 12.79 7.73 0.60
C LEU A 27 14.30 7.72 0.29
N ALA A 28 15.15 7.60 1.31
CA ALA A 28 16.60 7.56 1.14
C ALA A 28 17.09 6.33 0.34
N HIS A 29 16.32 5.25 0.32
CA HIS A 29 16.64 4.04 -0.43
C HIS A 29 15.92 3.98 -1.80
N ALA A 30 14.78 4.65 -1.92
CA ALA A 30 13.92 4.64 -3.11
C ALA A 30 14.66 5.17 -4.35
N GLU A 31 15.38 6.30 -4.24
CA GLU A 31 16.13 6.88 -5.35
C GLU A 31 17.21 5.93 -5.92
N ALA A 32 17.78 5.08 -5.07
CA ALA A 32 18.82 4.14 -5.48
C ALA A 32 18.25 2.80 -6.01
N LEU A 33 17.06 2.41 -5.57
CA LEU A 33 16.52 1.06 -5.80
C LEU A 33 15.41 0.98 -6.84
N LEU A 34 14.75 2.10 -7.18
CA LEU A 34 13.61 2.09 -8.10
C LEU A 34 14.07 2.32 -9.54
N THR A 35 15.02 1.52 -9.99
CA THR A 35 15.49 1.56 -11.38
C THR A 35 14.57 0.73 -12.26
N SER A 36 13.77 1.39 -13.10
CA SER A 36 12.90 0.74 -14.07
C SER A 36 13.67 0.15 -15.26
N THR A 37 13.04 -0.80 -15.95
CA THR A 37 13.35 -1.12 -17.35
C THR A 37 13.21 0.10 -18.27
N PRO A 38 13.89 0.12 -19.43
CA PRO A 38 13.75 1.18 -20.43
C PRO A 38 12.32 1.36 -20.98
N GLU A 39 11.54 0.28 -21.04
CA GLU A 39 10.17 0.26 -21.56
C GLU A 39 9.14 0.68 -20.50
N GLY A 40 9.43 0.39 -19.22
CA GLY A 40 8.56 0.62 -18.10
C GLY A 40 8.75 1.99 -17.45
N ARG A 41 8.07 2.19 -16.32
CA ARG A 41 8.26 3.37 -15.46
C ARG A 41 8.13 3.01 -14.00
N THR A 42 8.95 3.63 -13.17
CA THR A 42 8.80 3.64 -11.72
C THR A 42 8.73 5.09 -11.25
N ASP A 43 7.88 5.34 -10.28
CA ASP A 43 7.81 6.62 -9.59
C ASP A 43 7.68 6.38 -8.09
N TYR A 44 8.06 7.36 -7.30
CA TYR A 44 7.99 7.33 -5.85
C TYR A 44 7.39 8.62 -5.33
N LEU A 45 6.42 8.48 -4.44
CA LEU A 45 5.76 9.59 -3.78
C LEU A 45 6.01 9.49 -2.27
N ASP A 46 6.67 10.51 -1.73
CA ASP A 46 6.73 10.77 -0.29
C ASP A 46 5.39 11.38 0.15
N GLU A 47 4.45 10.52 0.56
CA GLU A 47 3.10 10.96 0.93
C GLU A 47 2.43 10.00 1.90
N ASP A 48 1.60 10.58 2.77
CA ASP A 48 0.76 9.85 3.71
C ASP A 48 -0.44 9.22 2.98
N LEU A 49 -0.71 7.93 3.23
CA LEU A 49 -1.85 7.21 2.66
C LEU A 49 -3.19 7.94 2.86
N ARG A 50 -3.32 8.74 3.93
CA ARG A 50 -4.52 9.53 4.22
C ARG A 50 -4.77 10.64 3.18
N ASN A 51 -3.74 11.09 2.45
CA ASN A 51 -3.81 12.13 1.44
C ASN A 51 -4.18 11.57 0.05
N VAL A 52 -5.30 10.85 -0.02
CA VAL A 52 -5.76 10.08 -1.20
C VAL A 52 -5.80 10.91 -2.49
N ASP A 53 -6.31 12.15 -2.44
CA ASP A 53 -6.44 12.97 -3.66
C ASP A 53 -5.06 13.35 -4.24
N THR A 54 -4.10 13.69 -3.36
CA THR A 54 -2.72 13.97 -3.78
C THR A 54 -2.08 12.74 -4.39
N ILE A 55 -2.26 11.57 -3.77
CA ILE A 55 -1.73 10.30 -4.28
C ILE A 55 -2.27 10.04 -5.69
N LEU A 56 -3.58 10.16 -5.89
CA LEU A 56 -4.21 9.91 -7.19
C LEU A 56 -3.76 10.91 -8.26
N GLU A 57 -3.70 12.21 -7.92
CA GLU A 57 -3.23 13.25 -8.85
C GLU A 57 -1.79 12.99 -9.31
N HIS A 58 -0.90 12.64 -8.38
CA HIS A 58 0.49 12.36 -8.68
C HIS A 58 0.65 11.04 -9.43
N ALA A 59 -0.05 9.99 -9.01
CA ALA A 59 0.00 8.69 -9.66
C ALA A 59 -0.44 8.78 -11.14
N ALA A 60 -1.38 9.66 -11.49
CA ALA A 60 -1.86 9.85 -12.86
C ALA A 60 -0.79 10.40 -13.83
N ARG A 61 0.36 10.87 -13.31
CA ARG A 61 1.50 11.28 -14.15
C ARG A 61 2.28 10.08 -14.70
N THR A 62 2.14 8.92 -14.06
CA THR A 62 2.86 7.68 -14.38
C THR A 62 1.90 6.58 -14.82
N LEU A 63 0.79 6.40 -14.11
CA LEU A 63 -0.26 5.42 -14.42
C LEU A 63 -1.31 6.01 -15.36
N ASP A 64 -1.84 5.17 -16.25
CA ASP A 64 -3.00 5.50 -17.06
C ASP A 64 -4.27 4.95 -16.40
N PHE A 65 -5.06 5.82 -15.77
CA PHE A 65 -6.35 5.44 -15.15
C PHE A 65 -7.47 5.17 -16.18
N GLY A 66 -7.17 5.19 -17.49
CA GLY A 66 -8.01 4.61 -18.53
C GLY A 66 -7.86 3.09 -18.65
N GLU A 67 -6.83 2.50 -18.06
CA GLU A 67 -6.54 1.05 -18.08
C GLU A 67 -6.56 0.44 -16.66
N PRO A 68 -6.89 -0.86 -16.51
CA PRO A 68 -6.90 -1.53 -15.21
C PRO A 68 -5.61 -1.35 -14.38
N VAL A 69 -5.77 -1.03 -13.09
CA VAL A 69 -4.67 -0.82 -12.14
C VAL A 69 -4.73 -1.87 -11.02
N ALA A 70 -3.59 -2.37 -10.59
CA ALA A 70 -3.48 -3.17 -9.37
C ALA A 70 -3.11 -2.26 -8.18
N LEU A 71 -4.04 -2.06 -7.26
CA LEU A 71 -3.82 -1.35 -6.00
C LEU A 71 -3.32 -2.32 -4.93
N MET A 72 -2.13 -2.07 -4.38
CA MET A 72 -1.49 -2.91 -3.38
C MET A 72 -1.34 -2.17 -2.07
N LEU A 73 -2.14 -2.55 -1.06
CA LEU A 73 -2.13 -2.00 0.29
C LEU A 73 -1.58 -3.06 1.26
N LEU A 74 -0.26 -3.25 1.23
CA LEU A 74 0.40 -4.33 1.96
C LEU A 74 0.88 -3.85 3.34
N GLY A 75 0.14 -4.18 4.40
CA GLY A 75 0.58 -3.87 5.76
C GLY A 75 0.61 -2.38 6.11
N VAL A 76 -0.14 -1.55 5.36
CA VAL A 76 -0.17 -0.08 5.56
C VAL A 76 -1.46 0.39 6.24
N VAL A 77 -2.60 -0.22 5.91
CA VAL A 77 -3.92 0.15 6.49
C VAL A 77 -3.98 -0.15 8.01
N ILE A 78 -3.10 -1.04 8.49
CA ILE A 78 -2.95 -1.37 9.91
C ILE A 78 -2.52 -0.17 10.75
N PHE A 79 -1.96 0.88 10.15
CA PHE A 79 -1.53 2.11 10.85
C PHE A 79 -2.64 3.18 10.91
N VAL A 80 -3.83 2.90 10.39
CA VAL A 80 -4.99 3.80 10.46
C VAL A 80 -5.90 3.31 11.57
N GLU A 81 -5.95 4.06 12.66
CA GLU A 81 -6.60 3.66 13.91
C GLU A 81 -8.12 3.62 13.80
N GLU A 82 -8.72 4.69 13.27
CA GLU A 82 -10.17 4.80 13.17
C GLU A 82 -10.70 3.98 11.98
N ASP A 83 -11.65 3.09 12.26
CA ASP A 83 -12.23 2.19 11.26
C ASP A 83 -12.93 2.95 10.12
N ASP A 84 -13.73 3.97 10.43
CA ASP A 84 -14.42 4.76 9.40
C ASP A 84 -13.44 5.47 8.47
N GLU A 85 -12.28 5.89 8.98
CA GLU A 85 -11.21 6.47 8.17
C GLU A 85 -10.53 5.41 7.29
N ALA A 86 -10.18 4.25 7.86
CA ALA A 86 -9.56 3.14 7.14
C ALA A 86 -10.46 2.61 6.01
N TYR A 87 -11.75 2.41 6.27
CA TYR A 87 -12.71 2.03 5.22
C TYR A 87 -12.90 3.16 4.20
N GLY A 88 -12.98 4.40 4.68
CA GLY A 88 -13.16 5.58 3.84
C GLY A 88 -12.04 5.76 2.82
N LEU A 89 -10.77 5.69 3.25
CA LEU A 89 -9.62 5.85 2.35
C LEU A 89 -9.50 4.69 1.36
N VAL A 90 -9.72 3.44 1.80
CA VAL A 90 -9.61 2.26 0.91
C VAL A 90 -10.69 2.36 -0.16
N ARG A 91 -11.92 2.70 0.23
CA ARG A 91 -13.02 2.89 -0.72
C ARG A 91 -12.72 4.01 -1.71
N ARG A 92 -12.21 5.17 -1.27
CA ARG A 92 -11.85 6.27 -2.16
C ARG A 92 -10.78 5.89 -3.18
N LEU A 93 -9.77 5.13 -2.76
CA LEU A 93 -8.74 4.64 -3.67
C LEU A 93 -9.32 3.66 -4.70
N VAL A 94 -10.16 2.71 -4.26
CA VAL A 94 -10.81 1.73 -5.14
C VAL A 94 -11.80 2.39 -6.10
N ASP A 95 -12.59 3.35 -5.63
CA ASP A 95 -13.59 4.09 -6.42
C ASP A 95 -12.93 4.87 -7.58
N ALA A 96 -11.64 5.21 -7.47
CA ALA A 96 -10.88 5.89 -8.51
C ALA A 96 -10.32 4.94 -9.59
N LEU A 97 -10.36 3.62 -9.38
CA LEU A 97 -9.79 2.65 -10.29
C LEU A 97 -10.80 2.26 -11.39
N PRO A 98 -10.36 2.14 -12.65
CA PRO A 98 -11.24 1.71 -13.74
C PRO A 98 -11.67 0.24 -13.58
N ALA A 99 -12.78 -0.13 -14.22
CA ALA A 99 -13.26 -1.51 -14.21
C ALA A 99 -12.20 -2.50 -14.71
N GLY A 100 -12.10 -3.66 -14.04
CA GLY A 100 -11.04 -4.66 -14.30
C GLY A 100 -9.80 -4.48 -13.42
N SER A 101 -9.72 -3.40 -12.64
CA SER A 101 -8.70 -3.20 -11.62
C SER A 101 -8.79 -4.22 -10.48
N HIS A 102 -7.70 -4.36 -9.73
CA HIS A 102 -7.58 -5.32 -8.64
C HIS A 102 -7.12 -4.64 -7.34
N LEU A 103 -7.64 -5.10 -6.21
CA LEU A 103 -7.15 -4.75 -4.88
C LEU A 103 -6.43 -5.95 -4.26
N VAL A 104 -5.23 -5.72 -3.74
CA VAL A 104 -4.51 -6.63 -2.85
C VAL A 104 -4.31 -5.92 -1.52
N LEU A 105 -4.83 -6.48 -0.43
CA LEU A 105 -4.75 -5.90 0.91
C LEU A 105 -4.20 -6.93 1.89
N SER A 106 -3.17 -6.54 2.65
CA SER A 106 -2.64 -7.33 3.76
C SER A 106 -2.84 -6.55 5.06
N HIS A 107 -3.37 -7.23 6.07
CA HIS A 107 -3.73 -6.62 7.35
C HIS A 107 -3.48 -7.60 8.50
N THR A 108 -2.98 -7.12 9.63
CA THR A 108 -2.87 -7.92 10.85
C THR A 108 -4.25 -8.12 11.47
N VAL A 109 -4.60 -9.34 11.84
CA VAL A 109 -5.94 -9.67 12.34
C VAL A 109 -5.91 -10.20 13.77
N THR A 110 -7.00 -10.00 14.51
CA THR A 110 -7.22 -10.67 15.80
C THR A 110 -7.77 -12.07 15.57
N ARG A 111 -7.16 -13.07 16.21
CA ARG A 111 -7.57 -14.48 16.09
C ARG A 111 -7.26 -15.25 17.38
N PRO A 112 -8.24 -15.93 18.01
CA PRO A 112 -8.01 -16.69 19.24
C PRO A 112 -6.95 -17.79 19.13
N ASP A 113 -6.75 -18.35 17.93
CA ASP A 113 -5.76 -19.37 17.64
C ASP A 113 -4.36 -18.81 17.30
N MET A 114 -4.17 -17.49 17.36
CA MET A 114 -2.90 -16.81 17.07
C MET A 114 -2.51 -15.78 18.16
N PRO A 115 -2.40 -16.19 19.44
CA PRO A 115 -2.11 -15.26 20.54
C PRO A 115 -0.74 -14.56 20.41
N ASP A 116 0.21 -15.17 19.70
CA ASP A 116 1.53 -14.58 19.46
C ASP A 116 1.46 -13.32 18.57
N VAL A 117 0.47 -13.23 17.67
CA VAL A 117 0.24 -12.03 16.84
C VAL A 117 -0.23 -10.87 17.71
N ASP A 118 -1.18 -11.13 18.62
CA ASP A 118 -1.69 -10.13 19.56
C ASP A 118 -0.57 -9.62 20.48
N ALA A 119 0.29 -10.54 20.97
CA ALA A 119 1.46 -10.18 21.76
C ALA A 119 2.47 -9.32 20.97
N ALA A 120 2.71 -9.65 19.70
CA ALA A 120 3.60 -8.87 18.83
C ALA A 120 3.05 -7.46 18.56
N VAL A 121 1.74 -7.34 18.36
CA VAL A 121 1.09 -6.03 18.18
C VAL A 121 1.12 -5.22 19.47
N ALA A 122 0.85 -5.84 20.63
CA ALA A 122 0.96 -5.16 21.92
C ALA A 122 2.39 -4.65 22.17
N PHE A 123 3.40 -5.47 21.88
CA PHE A 123 4.81 -5.08 21.97
C PHE A 123 5.12 -3.91 21.04
N TRP A 124 4.71 -3.95 19.77
CA TRP A 124 4.88 -2.82 18.86
C TRP A 124 4.18 -1.57 19.40
N ASN A 125 2.94 -1.70 19.87
CA ASN A 125 2.16 -0.57 20.37
C ASN A 125 2.71 0.01 21.68
N GLU A 126 3.57 -0.69 22.39
CA GLU A 126 4.30 -0.13 23.54
C GLU A 126 5.57 0.62 23.09
N HIS A 127 6.27 0.14 22.05
CA HIS A 127 7.64 0.58 21.73
C HIS A 127 7.78 1.38 20.43
N GLY A 128 6.82 1.27 19.52
CA GLY A 128 6.87 1.78 18.15
C GLY A 128 5.84 2.88 17.86
N THR A 129 6.04 3.52 16.72
CA THR A 129 5.13 4.50 16.11
C THR A 129 5.21 4.36 14.59
N PRO A 130 4.10 4.49 13.84
CA PRO A 130 2.72 4.66 14.33
C PRO A 130 2.16 3.38 14.97
N LYS A 131 1.04 3.48 15.70
CA LYS A 131 0.42 2.32 16.35
C LYS A 131 -0.24 1.41 15.31
N LEU A 132 -0.24 0.12 15.59
CA LEU A 132 -0.95 -0.91 14.83
C LEU A 132 -2.36 -1.08 15.39
N THR A 133 -3.33 -1.14 14.49
CA THR A 133 -4.71 -1.50 14.77
C THR A 133 -4.99 -2.86 14.16
N GLN A 134 -5.29 -3.84 15.01
CA GLN A 134 -5.77 -5.14 14.55
C GLN A 134 -7.28 -5.06 14.30
N ARG A 135 -7.73 -5.81 13.30
CA ARG A 135 -9.15 -5.95 12.95
C ARG A 135 -9.52 -7.43 12.93
N THR A 136 -10.79 -7.80 13.10
CA THR A 136 -11.18 -9.20 12.89
C THR A 136 -11.08 -9.54 11.40
N PRO A 137 -10.96 -10.83 11.02
CA PRO A 137 -11.00 -11.23 9.62
C PRO A 137 -12.25 -10.69 8.89
N GLU A 138 -13.41 -10.69 9.53
CA GLU A 138 -14.67 -10.17 8.98
C GLU A 138 -14.64 -8.65 8.81
N ALA A 139 -14.00 -7.92 9.72
CA ALA A 139 -13.85 -6.48 9.61
C ALA A 139 -12.92 -6.11 8.43
N VAL A 140 -11.89 -6.92 8.15
CA VAL A 140 -10.99 -6.67 7.00
C VAL A 140 -11.68 -6.94 5.66
N THR A 141 -12.61 -7.90 5.58
CA THR A 141 -13.27 -8.30 4.33
C THR A 141 -14.61 -7.62 4.06
N ARG A 142 -15.02 -6.68 4.92
CA ARG A 142 -16.23 -5.88 4.78
C ARG A 142 -16.23 -5.01 3.53
#